data_AF-A0A8T5JKL4-F1
#
_entry.id   AF-A0A8T5JKL4-F1
#
_cell.length_a   1.000
_cell.length_b   1.000
_cell.length_c   1.000
_cell.angle_alpha   90.00
_cell.angle_beta   90.00
_cell.angle_gamma   90.00
#
_symmetry.space_group_name_H-M   'P 1'
#
loop_
_entity.id
_entity.type
_entity.pdbx_description
1 polymer ?
#
loop_
_entity_poly.entity_id
_entity_poly.type
_entity_poly.pdbx_seq_one_letter_code
_entity_poly.pdbx_strand_id
1 'polypeptide(L)' 'MPGFDKSLDKELFAESVEFESGRINVGVFSYNENVPKLQLTRENKTRSGEYNFAKLGRMTKAEAEAVLPLIQKAIEKM' A
#
# COMPACT_ATOMS: atom_id res chain seq x y z
N MET A 1 18.15 -4.71 9.35
CA MET A 1 18.47 -3.71 8.31
C MET A 1 18.69 -2.38 9.02
N PRO A 2 19.93 -1.94 9.26
CA PRO A 2 20.17 -0.71 10.02
C PRO A 2 19.79 0.49 9.14
N GLY A 3 18.82 1.28 9.58
CA GLY A 3 18.38 2.48 8.86
C GLY A 3 16.87 2.69 8.75
N PHE A 4 16.04 1.72 9.18
CA PHE A 4 14.59 1.91 9.29
C PHE A 4 14.21 2.03 10.77
N ASP A 5 14.05 3.25 11.24
CA ASP A 5 13.55 3.51 12.59
C ASP A 5 12.02 3.67 12.53
N LYS A 6 11.30 2.73 13.14
CA LYS A 6 9.83 2.72 13.13
C LYS A 6 9.23 3.98 13.77
N SER A 7 9.95 4.64 14.69
CA SER A 7 9.47 5.88 15.33
C SER A 7 9.46 7.08 14.36
N LEU A 8 10.22 7.03 13.28
CA LEU A 8 10.27 8.09 12.28
C LEU A 8 9.21 7.90 11.18
N ASP A 9 8.58 6.73 11.09
CA ASP A 9 7.55 6.44 10.10
C ASP A 9 6.19 6.87 10.65
N LYS A 10 5.73 8.06 10.24
CA LYS A 10 4.40 8.56 10.58
C LYS A 10 3.39 7.98 9.58
N GLU A 11 2.48 7.15 10.09
CA GLU A 11 1.27 6.75 9.37
C GLU A 11 0.26 7.90 9.42
N LEU A 12 0.00 8.52 8.27
CA LEU A 12 -0.96 9.62 8.16
C LEU A 12 -2.36 9.13 7.81
N PHE A 13 -2.44 7.97 7.15
CA PHE A 13 -3.67 7.33 6.72
C PHE A 13 -3.39 5.85 6.47
N ALA A 14 -4.32 4.98 6.84
CA ALA A 14 -4.31 3.57 6.45
C ALA A 14 -5.74 3.01 6.49
N GLU A 15 -6.16 2.42 5.38
CA GLU A 15 -7.39 1.64 5.30
C GLU A 15 -7.12 0.29 4.64
N SER A 16 -7.88 -0.72 5.03
CA SER A 16 -7.78 -2.08 4.52
C SER A 16 -9.10 -2.58 3.98
N VAL A 17 -9.06 -3.21 2.82
CA VAL A 17 -10.20 -3.91 2.22
C VAL A 17 -9.93 -5.41 2.30
N GLU A 18 -10.84 -6.12 2.96
CA GLU A 18 -10.78 -7.58 3.08
C GLU A 18 -11.43 -8.27 1.89
N PHE A 19 -10.79 -9.33 1.42
CA PHE A 19 -11.24 -10.22 0.38
C PHE A 19 -11.15 -11.67 0.87
N GLU A 20 -11.80 -12.59 0.17
CA GLU A 20 -11.78 -14.02 0.53
C GLU A 20 -10.36 -14.60 0.51
N SER A 21 -9.50 -14.14 -0.41
CA SER A 21 -8.13 -14.60 -0.57
C SER A 21 -7.09 -13.87 0.30
N GLY A 22 -7.49 -12.84 1.05
CA GLY A 22 -6.57 -11.99 1.80
C GLY A 22 -7.05 -10.54 1.91
N ARG A 23 -6.18 -9.61 2.29
CA ARG A 23 -6.52 -8.18 2.39
C ARG A 23 -5.58 -7.30 1.59
N ILE A 24 -6.08 -6.17 1.11
CA ILE A 24 -5.27 -5.11 0.50
C ILE A 24 -5.34 -3.89 1.41
N ASN A 25 -4.18 -3.33 1.73
CA ASN A 25 -4.07 -2.11 2.53
C ASN A 25 -3.57 -0.97 1.65
N VAL A 26 -4.19 0.19 1.82
CA VAL A 26 -3.82 1.46 1.20
C VAL A 26 -3.49 2.42 2.32
N GLY A 27 -2.25 2.88 2.40
CA GLY A 27 -1.82 3.83 3.43
C GLY A 27 -0.94 4.94 2.89
N VAL A 28 -0.84 6.02 3.65
CA VAL A 28 0.04 7.16 3.40
C VAL A 28 1.03 7.24 4.54
N PHE A 29 2.31 7.05 4.22
CA PHE A 29 3.40 7.01 5.19
C PHE A 29 4.40 8.13 4.90
N SER A 30 4.83 8.81 5.95
CA SER A 30 5.81 9.88 5.93
C SER A 30 6.98 9.49 6.83
N TYR A 31 8.11 9.12 6.22
CA TYR A 31 9.33 8.79 6.97
C TYR A 31 10.14 10.05 7.26
N ASN A 32 10.44 10.32 8.52
CA ASN A 32 11.29 11.44 8.96
C ASN A 32 10.81 12.80 8.40
N GLU A 33 9.49 13.04 8.43
CA GLU A 33 8.85 14.28 7.94
C GLU A 33 9.11 14.60 6.46
N ASN A 34 9.56 13.61 5.70
CA ASN A 34 9.69 13.72 4.25
C ASN A 34 8.32 13.66 3.57
N VAL A 35 8.33 13.95 2.27
CA VAL A 35 7.12 13.93 1.42
C VAL A 35 6.34 12.62 1.64
N PRO A 36 5.08 12.71 2.09
CA PRO A 36 4.23 11.54 2.29
C PRO A 36 4.07 10.76 0.99
N LYS A 37 4.14 9.43 1.10
CA LYS A 37 4.00 8.52 -0.05
C LYS A 37 2.85 7.56 0.19
N LEU A 38 2.06 7.35 -0.86
CA LEU A 38 1.10 6.26 -0.92
C LEU A 38 1.88 4.94 -0.90
N GLN A 39 1.43 3.99 -0.10
CA GLN A 39 1.92 2.62 -0.07
C GLN A 39 0.74 1.66 -0.21
N LEU A 40 0.86 0.73 -1.14
CA LEU A 40 -0.10 -0.33 -1.40
C LEU A 40 0.54 -1.66 -1.00
N THR A 41 -0.16 -2.43 -0.18
CA THR A 41 0.31 -3.75 0.27
C THR A 41 -0.81 -4.77 0.18
N ARG A 42 -0.46 -6.03 -0.04
CA ARG A 42 -1.37 -7.16 0.00
C ARG A 42 -0.90 -8.14 1.04
N GLU A 43 -1.83 -8.70 1.78
CA GLU A 43 -1.60 -9.82 2.68
C GLU A 43 -2.41 -11.01 2.18
N ASN A 44 -1.72 -11.95 1.54
CA ASN A 44 -2.34 -13.16 0.98
C ASN A 44 -2.54 -14.19 2.08
N LYS A 45 -3.74 -14.74 2.20
CA LYS A 45 -4.01 -15.82 3.15
C LYS A 45 -3.56 -17.15 2.55
N THR A 46 -2.66 -17.86 3.23
CA THR A 46 -2.22 -19.19 2.84
C THR A 46 -3.29 -20.22 3.20
N ARG A 47 -3.22 -21.42 2.60
CA ARG A 47 -4.11 -22.55 2.97
C ARG A 47 -3.98 -22.95 4.44
N SER A 48 -2.84 -22.64 5.07
CA SER A 48 -2.58 -22.86 6.50
C SER A 48 -3.16 -21.75 7.40
N GLY A 49 -3.75 -20.69 6.81
CA GLY A 49 -4.34 -19.56 7.54
C GLY A 49 -3.37 -18.43 7.87
N GLU A 50 -2.11 -18.52 7.47
CA GLU A 50 -1.11 -17.47 7.68
C GLU A 50 -1.21 -16.36 6.63
N TYR A 51 -0.79 -15.14 6.97
CA TYR A 51 -0.78 -14.01 6.03
C TYR A 51 0.63 -13.75 5.49
N ASN A 52 0.78 -13.80 4.17
CA ASN A 52 2.01 -13.43 3.49
C ASN A 52 1.93 -12.00 2.97
N PHE A 53 2.77 -11.13 3.54
CA PHE A 53 2.90 -9.75 3.14
C PHE A 53 3.60 -9.62 1.78
N ALA A 54 3.01 -8.84 0.88
CA ALA A 54 3.57 -8.45 -0.40
C ALA A 54 3.36 -6.95 -0.61
N LYS A 55 4.45 -6.22 -0.92
CA LYS A 55 4.34 -4.82 -1.31
C LYS A 55 3.90 -4.74 -2.77
N LEU A 56 2.78 -4.06 -3.04
CA LEU A 56 2.24 -3.89 -4.39
C LEU A 56 2.82 -2.63 -5.07
N GLY A 57 3.08 -1.59 -4.29
CA GLY A 57 3.64 -0.35 -4.84
C GLY A 57 3.86 0.73 -3.80
N ARG A 58 4.67 1.73 -4.16
CA ARG A 58 4.85 2.96 -3.41
C ARG A 58 4.96 4.11 -4.38
N MET A 59 4.19 5.17 -4.16
CA MET A 59 4.06 6.28 -5.10
C MET A 59 4.07 7.61 -4.36
N THR A 60 4.62 8.63 -4.99
CA THR A 60 4.37 10.03 -4.63
C THR A 60 2.95 10.43 -5.01
N LYS A 61 2.49 11.57 -4.49
CA LYS A 61 1.17 12.11 -4.85
C LYS A 61 1.01 12.28 -6.37
N ALA A 62 2.00 12.88 -7.03
CA ALA A 62 1.95 13.13 -8.47
C ALA A 62 1.86 11.84 -9.29
N GLU A 63 2.64 10.81 -8.91
CA GLU A 63 2.57 9.50 -9.57
C GLU A 63 1.21 8.83 -9.33
N ALA A 64 0.68 8.88 -8.11
CA ALA A 64 -0.63 8.31 -7.79
C ALA A 64 -1.76 8.98 -8.57
N GLU A 65 -1.77 10.32 -8.65
CA GLU A 65 -2.75 11.10 -9.43
C GLU A 65 -2.67 10.79 -10.94
N ALA A 66 -1.45 10.63 -11.48
CA ALA A 66 -1.26 10.30 -12.89
C ALA A 66 -1.68 8.86 -13.23
N VAL A 67 -1.48 7.91 -12.31
CA VAL A 67 -1.79 6.49 -12.53
C VAL A 67 -3.24 6.14 -12.20
N LEU A 68 -3.90 6.86 -11.30
CA LEU A 68 -5.31 6.63 -10.94
C LEU A 68 -6.27 6.53 -12.14
N PRO A 69 -6.26 7.45 -13.14
CA PRO A 69 -7.12 7.31 -14.31
C PRO A 69 -6.75 6.10 -15.19
N LEU A 70 -5.49 5.67 -15.19
CA LEU A 70 -5.07 4.46 -15.91
C LEU A 70 -5.60 3.20 -15.22
N ILE A 71 -5.58 3.17 -13.88
CA ILE A 71 -6.18 2.09 -13.09
C ILE A 71 -7.68 1.99 -13.39
N GLN A 72 -8.40 3.12 -13.37
CA GLN A 72 -9.83 3.13 -13.70
C GLN A 72 -10.11 2.57 -15.11
N LYS A 73 -9.37 3.03 -16.11
CA LYS A 73 -9.48 2.51 -17.49
C LYS A 73 -9.14 1.02 -17.61
N ALA A 74 -8.18 0.54 -16.82
CA ALA A 74 -7.83 -0.88 -16.80
C ALA A 74 -8.94 -1.73 -16.19
N ILE A 75 -9.58 -1.25 -15.11
CA ILE A 75 -10.73 -1.91 -14.47
C ILE A 75 -11.88 -2.10 -15.46
N GLU A 76 -12.16 -1.12 -16.34
CA GLU A 76 -13.20 -1.24 -17.38
C GLU A 76 -12.94 -2.36 -18.42
N LYS A 77 -11.73 -2.94 -18.43
CA LYS A 77 -11.32 -4.01 -19.35
C LYS A 77 -11.20 -5.38 -18.68
N MET A 78 -11.37 -5.46 -17.36
CA MET A 78 -11.33 -6.68 -16.57
C MET A 78 -12.73 -7.27 -16.44
#